data_AF-A0ABD6BNP3-F1
#
_entry.id   AF-A0ABD6BNP3-F1
#
_cell.length_a   1.000
_cell.length_b   1.000
_cell.length_c   1.000
_cell.angle_alpha   90.00
_cell.angle_beta   90.00
_cell.angle_gamma   90.00
#
_symmetry.space_group_name_H-M   'P 1'
#
loop_
_entity.id
_entity.type
_entity.pdbx_description
1 polymer ?
#
loop_
_entity_poly.entity_id
_entity_poly.type
_entity_poly.pdbx_seq_one_letter_code
_entity_poly.pdbx_strand_id
1 'polypeptide(L)' 'MTTSLSKTTLFCAVCGHRSPPDGDWTESQTTTDLGARLALSCPDCGTTITRRSIDAGRSVDTVVDAD' A
#
# COMPACT_ATOMS: atom_id res chain seq x y z
N MET A 1 -7.44 -17.63 2.44
CA MET A 1 -7.20 -16.19 2.63
C MET A 1 -5.74 -16.04 2.99
N THR A 2 -4.88 -15.76 2.01
CA THR A 2 -3.43 -15.77 2.19
C THR A 2 -2.98 -14.35 2.53
N THR A 3 -3.19 -13.90 3.77
CA THR A 3 -2.60 -12.65 4.26
C THR A 3 -1.10 -12.86 4.37
N SER A 4 -0.36 -12.21 3.48
CA SER A 4 1.10 -12.19 3.50
C SER A 4 1.53 -11.54 4.81
N LEU A 5 1.92 -12.34 5.82
CA LEU A 5 2.40 -11.87 7.12
C LEU A 5 3.78 -11.21 6.93
N SER A 6 3.78 -10.00 6.38
CA SER A 6 4.99 -9.20 6.27
C SER A 6 5.35 -8.68 7.66
N LYS A 7 6.56 -8.97 8.13
CA LYS A 7 7.10 -8.49 9.42
C LYS A 7 7.45 -6.99 9.39
N THR A 8 6.76 -6.22 8.57
CA THR A 8 6.97 -4.77 8.45
C THR A 8 5.85 -4.12 9.26
N THR A 9 6.20 -3.25 10.21
CA THR A 9 5.21 -2.44 10.93
C THR A 9 5.28 -1.03 10.38
N LEU A 10 4.16 -0.53 9.87
CA LEU A 10 4.04 0.89 9.53
C LEU A 10 3.74 1.68 10.80
N PHE A 11 4.23 2.92 10.83
CA PHE A 11 3.96 3.84 11.93
C PHE A 11 3.44 5.17 11.40
N CYS A 12 2.46 5.74 12.09
CA CYS A 12 1.98 7.08 11.83
C CYS A 12 2.93 8.10 12.43
N ALA A 13 3.47 9.01 11.60
CA ALA A 13 4.38 10.07 12.04
C ALA A 13 3.69 11.17 12.88
N VAL A 14 2.34 11.20 12.90
CA VAL A 14 1.57 12.25 13.58
C VAL A 14 1.09 11.81 14.96
N CYS A 15 0.37 10.67 15.05
CA CYS A 15 -0.18 10.18 16.32
C CYS A 15 0.60 8.99 16.91
N GLY A 16 1.54 8.40 16.18
CA GLY A 16 2.31 7.24 16.65
C GLY A 16 1.59 5.89 16.52
N HIS A 17 0.43 5.82 15.86
CA HIS A 17 -0.27 4.56 15.56
C HIS A 17 0.66 3.57 14.84
N ARG A 18 0.65 2.30 15.24
CA ARG A 18 1.51 1.23 14.69
C ARG A 18 0.67 0.03 14.29
N SER A 19 0.71 -0.31 13.00
CA SER A 19 -0.03 -1.45 12.47
C SER A 19 0.73 -2.11 11.32
N PRO A 20 0.54 -3.42 11.08
CA PRO A 20 1.03 -4.09 9.87
C PRO A 20 0.50 -3.39 8.61
N PRO A 21 1.20 -3.42 7.46
CA PRO A 21 0.77 -2.75 6.23
C PRO A 21 -0.61 -3.20 5.73
N ASP A 22 -0.98 -4.46 5.96
CA ASP A 22 -2.29 -5.04 5.64
C ASP A 22 -3.24 -5.06 6.86
N GLY A 23 -2.92 -4.29 7.91
CA GLY A 23 -3.70 -4.19 9.15
C GLY A 23 -4.76 -3.08 9.10
N ASP A 24 -4.97 -2.41 10.24
CA ASP A 24 -6.01 -1.39 10.48
C ASP A 24 -5.87 -0.06 9.70
N TRP A 25 -5.09 -0.02 8.62
CA TRP A 25 -4.97 1.19 7.81
C TRP A 25 -6.25 1.44 7.03
N THR A 26 -6.71 2.69 7.02
CA THR A 26 -7.84 3.11 6.19
C THR A 26 -7.38 3.21 4.74
N GLU A 27 -7.84 2.29 3.93
CA GLU A 27 -7.56 2.23 2.51
C GLU A 27 -8.52 3.15 1.75
N SER A 28 -7.97 4.11 1.01
CA SER A 28 -8.72 5.01 0.14
C SER A 28 -8.22 4.86 -1.29
N GLN A 29 -9.06 4.27 -2.13
CA GLN A 29 -8.78 4.15 -3.55
C GLN A 29 -9.31 5.38 -4.29
N THR A 30 -8.48 5.97 -5.12
CA THR A 30 -8.85 7.09 -5.99
C THR A 30 -8.46 6.73 -7.41
N THR A 31 -9.47 6.62 -8.27
CA THR A 31 -9.29 6.44 -9.70
C THR A 31 -9.29 7.79 -10.37
N THR A 32 -8.22 8.07 -11.12
CA THR A 32 -8.08 9.27 -11.95
C THR A 32 -7.83 8.84 -13.39
N ASP A 33 -7.89 9.79 -14.33
CA ASP A 33 -7.50 9.56 -15.74
C ASP A 33 -6.07 9.01 -15.87
N LEU A 34 -5.21 9.30 -14.89
CA LEU A 34 -3.82 8.81 -14.80
C LEU A 34 -3.68 7.42 -14.16
N GLY A 35 -4.78 6.74 -13.83
CA GLY A 35 -4.80 5.42 -13.19
C GLY A 35 -5.31 5.42 -11.74
N ALA A 36 -5.35 4.22 -11.17
CA ALA A 36 -5.81 3.97 -9.80
C ALA A 36 -4.68 4.16 -8.78
N ARG A 37 -4.99 4.83 -7.67
CA ARG A 37 -4.06 5.04 -6.55
C ARG A 37 -4.71 4.61 -5.24
N LEU A 38 -3.96 3.91 -4.41
CA LEU A 38 -4.33 3.52 -3.06
C LEU A 38 -3.57 4.39 -2.07
N ALA A 39 -4.30 5.10 -1.25
CA ALA A 39 -3.78 5.82 -0.10
C ALA A 39 -4.08 5.03 1.17
N LEU A 40 -3.05 4.77 1.98
CA LEU A 40 -3.17 4.23 3.32
C LEU A 40 -3.17 5.39 4.31
N SER A 41 -4.26 5.53 5.06
CA SER A 41 -4.43 6.60 6.04
C SER A 41 -4.57 6.01 7.45
N CYS A 42 -4.08 6.74 8.44
CA CYS A 42 -4.21 6.36 9.84
C CYS A 42 -5.68 6.48 10.27
N PRO A 43 -6.28 5.44 10.88
CA PRO A 43 -7.68 5.49 11.33
C PRO A 43 -7.90 6.48 12.48
N ASP A 44 -6.90 6.73 13.33
CA ASP A 44 -7.02 7.61 14.49
C ASP A 44 -6.98 9.09 14.15
N CYS A 45 -6.14 9.50 13.19
CA CYS A 45 -5.89 10.91 12.88
C CYS A 45 -6.14 11.29 11.42
N GLY A 46 -6.47 10.33 10.55
CA GLY A 46 -6.70 10.56 9.12
C GLY A 46 -5.43 10.87 8.30
N THR A 47 -4.25 10.88 8.92
CA THR A 47 -3.00 11.19 8.19
C THR A 47 -2.67 10.11 7.18
N THR A 48 -2.46 10.50 5.92
CA THR A 48 -1.99 9.58 4.88
C THR A 48 -0.53 9.20 5.12
N ILE A 49 -0.28 7.92 5.38
CA ILE A 49 1.05 7.37 5.66
C ILE A 49 1.76 7.00 4.36
N THR A 50 1.02 6.50 3.38
CA THR A 50 1.61 6.03 2.11
C THR A 50 0.61 6.18 0.99
N ARG A 51 1.11 6.49 -0.21
CA ARG A 51 0.34 6.45 -1.47
C ARG A 51 1.07 5.52 -2.43
N ARG A 52 0.35 4.54 -2.98
CA ARG A 52 0.86 3.62 -4.00
C ARG A 52 -0.04 3.68 -5.21
N SER A 53 0.55 3.69 -6.40
CA SER A 53 -0.21 3.44 -7.62
C SER A 53 -0.63 1.97 -7.63
N ILE A 54 -1.94 1.72 -7.75
CA ILE A 54 -2.48 0.40 -8.07
C ILE A 54 -2.44 0.28 -9.59
N ASP A 55 -1.23 0.36 -10.14
CA ASP A 55 -0.99 -0.34 -11.40
C ASP A 55 -0.77 -1.78 -10.93
N ALA A 56 -1.84 -2.57 -10.99
CA ALA A 56 -1.88 -3.90 -10.39
C ALA A 56 -0.68 -4.70 -10.89
N GLY A 57 0.29 -4.90 -9.99
CA GLY A 57 1.49 -5.70 -10.20
C GLY A 57 1.93 -5.78 -11.66
N ARG A 58 2.71 -4.82 -12.14
CA ARG A 58 3.74 -5.19 -13.11
C ARG A 58 4.68 -6.14 -12.38
N SER A 59 4.25 -7.41 -12.25
CA SER A 59 5.16 -8.53 -12.23
C SER A 59 6.07 -8.23 -13.41
N VAL A 60 7.30 -7.85 -13.08
CA VAL A 60 8.36 -7.86 -14.06
C VAL A 60 8.58 -9.33 -14.35
N ASP A 61 7.70 -9.92 -15.16
CA ASP A 61 8.01 -11.07 -15.98
C ASP A 61 9.13 -10.58 -16.90
N THR A 62 10.34 -10.60 -16.34
CA THR A 62 11.56 -10.38 -17.08
C THR A 62 11.70 -11.66 -17.89
N VAL A 63 11.06 -11.69 -19.05
CA VAL A 63 11.45 -12.59 -20.13
C VAL A 63 12.88 -12.20 -20.48
N VAL A 64 13.82 -12.89 -19.83
CA VAL A 64 15.20 -12.99 -20.29
C VAL A 64 15.14 -13.92 -21.49
N ASP A 65 15.06 -13.33 -22.68
CA ASP A 65 15.29 -14.05 -23.94
C ASP A 65 16.81 -14.32 -24.09
N ALA A 66 17.11 -15.49 -24.64
CA ALA A 66 18.39 -16.21 -24.53
C ALA A 66 19.43 -15.85 -25.61
N ASP A 67 20.70 -16.17 -25.33
CA ASP A 67 21.73 -16.50 -26.33
C ASP A 67 22.33 -17.88 -26.00
#